data_AF-A0A379X1K3-F1
#
_entry.id   AF-A0A379X1K3-F1
#
_cell.length_a   1.000
_cell.length_b   1.000
_cell.length_c   1.000
_cell.angle_alpha   90.00
_cell.angle_beta   90.00
_cell.angle_gamma   90.00
#
_symmetry.space_group_name_H-M   'P 1'
#
loop_
_entity.id
_entity.type
_entity.pdbx_description
1 polymer ?
#
loop_
_entity_poly.entity_id
_entity_poly.type
_entity_poly.pdbx_seq_one_letter_code
_entity_poly.pdbx_strand_id
1 'polypeptide(L)'
;MRHFRPPFPPFSRTNMSPELSEQLSFILSFSAGDGAVYPVRGFNPKRIGMIAPEAVALRIINPMRFCLFVFRPLVWLFNGMANNIFRLFKIPMVRKDDITSDDIYAVVEAGALAGVLRKQEHELIENVFELESRTVPSSMTPRESIIWFDLHEDEQSLKKKVAEHPQLKIFGV
;
A
#
# COMPACT_ATOMS: atom_id res chain seq x y z
N MET A 1 -38.89 19.01 -15.90
CA MET A 1 -37.88 19.36 -16.94
C MET A 1 -37.97 20.86 -17.19
N ARG A 2 -37.02 21.66 -16.68
CA ARG A 2 -37.02 23.11 -16.86
C ARG A 2 -36.34 23.44 -18.20
N HIS A 3 -37.09 24.00 -19.13
CA HIS A 3 -36.59 24.45 -20.43
C HIS A 3 -35.49 25.49 -20.25
N PHE A 4 -34.26 25.14 -20.67
CA PHE A 4 -33.17 26.08 -20.88
C PHE A 4 -33.53 26.94 -22.11
N ARG A 5 -34.07 28.15 -21.88
CA ARG A 5 -34.23 29.13 -22.97
C ARG A 5 -32.85 29.74 -23.25
N PRO A 6 -32.29 29.61 -24.46
CA PRO A 6 -31.05 30.30 -24.82
C PRO A 6 -31.27 31.83 -24.77
N PRO A 7 -30.30 32.61 -24.30
CA PRO A 7 -30.44 34.06 -24.11
C PRO A 7 -30.36 34.88 -25.41
N PHE A 8 -30.01 34.26 -26.54
CA PHE A 8 -29.85 34.95 -27.82
C PHE A 8 -31.12 34.79 -28.70
N PRO A 9 -31.63 35.89 -29.29
CA PRO A 9 -32.72 35.79 -30.26
C PRO A 9 -32.24 35.04 -31.52
N PRO A 10 -33.11 34.24 -32.17
CA PRO A 10 -32.77 33.60 -33.44
C PRO A 10 -32.40 34.69 -34.44
N PHE A 11 -31.20 34.56 -35.00
CA PHE A 11 -30.65 35.48 -35.98
C PHE A 11 -31.40 35.31 -37.31
N SER A 12 -32.59 35.90 -37.44
CA SER A 12 -33.42 35.80 -38.64
C SER A 12 -33.58 37.15 -39.32
N ARG A 13 -32.65 37.45 -40.24
CA ARG A 13 -32.93 38.34 -41.38
C ARG A 13 -32.38 37.86 -42.74
N THR A 14 -31.90 36.62 -42.88
CA THR A 14 -31.55 36.07 -44.21
C THR A 14 -31.83 34.56 -44.32
N ASN A 15 -32.70 34.20 -45.26
CA ASN A 15 -32.88 32.91 -45.98
C ASN A 15 -32.08 31.67 -45.54
N MET A 16 -32.22 31.20 -44.29
CA MET A 16 -31.76 29.87 -43.87
C MET A 16 -32.91 29.10 -43.22
N SER A 17 -32.91 27.77 -43.41
CA SER A 17 -33.94 26.87 -42.90
C SER A 17 -34.11 27.01 -41.37
N PRO A 18 -35.35 26.89 -40.86
CA PRO A 18 -35.65 27.13 -39.44
C PRO A 18 -34.85 26.23 -38.49
N GLU A 19 -34.48 25.03 -38.93
CA GLU A 19 -33.69 24.06 -38.17
C GLU A 19 -32.23 24.49 -37.96
N LEU A 20 -31.62 25.18 -38.95
CA LEU A 20 -30.23 25.62 -38.85
C LEU A 20 -30.07 26.79 -37.87
N SER A 21 -31.06 27.69 -37.80
CA SER A 21 -31.02 28.82 -36.87
C SER A 21 -31.11 28.36 -35.40
N GLU A 22 -31.94 27.35 -35.12
CA GLU A 22 -32.08 26.81 -33.77
C GLU A 22 -30.78 26.11 -33.34
N GLN A 23 -30.21 25.28 -34.21
CA GLN A 23 -28.97 24.56 -33.94
C GLN A 23 -27.78 25.50 -33.72
N LEU A 24 -27.66 26.56 -34.53
CA LEU A 24 -26.61 27.57 -34.35
C LEU A 24 -26.77 28.35 -33.04
N SER A 25 -27.99 28.69 -32.65
CA SER A 25 -28.26 29.40 -31.38
C SER A 25 -27.92 28.54 -30.16
N PHE A 26 -28.19 27.23 -30.25
CA PHE A 26 -27.84 26.26 -29.22
C PHE A 26 -26.32 26.09 -29.09
N ILE A 27 -25.63 25.88 -30.22
CA ILE A 27 -24.16 25.71 -30.27
C ILE A 27 -23.45 26.97 -29.74
N LEU A 28 -23.91 28.16 -30.13
CA LEU A 28 -23.35 29.43 -29.65
C LEU A 28 -23.57 29.62 -28.15
N SER A 29 -24.76 29.29 -27.64
CA SER A 29 -25.06 29.42 -26.21
C SER A 29 -24.27 28.42 -25.36
N PHE A 30 -24.10 27.19 -25.84
CA PHE A 30 -23.33 26.14 -25.17
C PHE A 30 -21.83 26.49 -25.11
N SER A 31 -21.25 26.84 -26.26
CA SER A 31 -19.84 27.24 -26.36
C SER A 31 -19.52 28.50 -25.55
N ALA A 32 -20.41 29.50 -25.54
CA ALA A 32 -20.23 30.70 -24.73
C ALA A 32 -20.28 30.40 -23.22
N GLY A 33 -21.14 29.48 -22.78
CA GLY A 33 -21.22 29.03 -21.39
C GLY A 33 -19.96 28.29 -20.95
N ASP A 34 -19.58 27.24 -21.66
CA ASP A 34 -18.39 26.44 -21.34
C ASP A 34 -17.09 27.23 -21.53
N GLY A 35 -17.00 28.08 -22.55
CA GLY A 35 -15.84 28.91 -22.84
C GLY A 35 -15.52 29.92 -21.74
N ALA A 36 -16.53 30.47 -21.07
CA ALA A 36 -16.32 31.35 -19.92
C ALA A 36 -15.94 30.58 -18.63
N VAL A 37 -16.50 29.38 -18.45
CA VAL A 37 -16.27 28.55 -17.24
C VAL A 37 -14.90 27.83 -17.28
N TYR A 38 -14.43 27.43 -18.46
CA TYR A 38 -13.17 26.71 -18.64
C TYR A 38 -11.91 27.45 -18.11
N PRO A 39 -11.66 28.74 -18.42
CA PRO A 39 -10.49 29.46 -17.91
C PRO A 39 -10.55 29.70 -16.40
N VAL A 40 -11.76 29.91 -15.83
CA VAL A 40 -11.96 30.04 -14.38
C VAL A 40 -11.62 28.72 -13.67
N ARG A 41 -11.97 27.57 -14.27
CA ARG A 41 -11.53 26.24 -13.80
C ARG A 41 -10.03 26.00 -14.01
N GLY A 42 -9.40 26.70 -14.96
CA GLY A 42 -7.95 26.67 -15.20
C GLY A 42 -7.14 27.31 -14.07
N PHE A 43 -7.69 28.37 -13.44
CA PHE A 43 -7.14 29.01 -12.23
C PHE A 43 -7.49 28.20 -10.98
N ASN A 44 -7.20 26.90 -11.03
CA ASN A 44 -7.56 25.98 -9.98
C ASN A 44 -6.61 26.16 -8.78
N PRO A 45 -7.11 26.44 -7.56
CA PRO A 45 -6.27 26.51 -6.35
C PRO A 45 -5.45 25.24 -6.13
N LYS A 46 -5.88 24.12 -6.73
CA LYS A 46 -5.15 22.87 -6.80
C LYS A 46 -3.74 23.01 -7.42
N ARG A 47 -3.57 23.80 -8.50
CA ARG A 47 -2.24 24.04 -9.10
C ARG A 47 -1.35 24.87 -8.19
N ILE A 48 -1.92 25.87 -7.51
CA ILE A 48 -1.21 26.72 -6.55
C ILE A 48 -0.72 25.89 -5.36
N GLY A 49 -1.54 24.94 -4.89
CA GLY A 49 -1.17 23.99 -3.83
C GLY A 49 -0.06 23.00 -4.21
N MET A 50 0.11 22.70 -5.50
CA MET A 50 1.16 21.77 -5.96
C MET A 50 2.55 22.43 -6.09
N ILE A 51 2.61 23.74 -6.32
CA ILE A 51 3.88 24.47 -6.51
C ILE A 51 4.60 24.72 -5.17
N ALA A 52 3.84 24.92 -4.09
CA ALA A 52 4.39 25.17 -2.76
C ALA A 52 3.48 24.58 -1.66
N PRO A 53 3.50 23.24 -1.47
CA PRO A 53 2.61 22.56 -0.54
C PRO A 53 2.81 23.01 0.91
N GLU A 54 4.04 23.33 1.33
CA GLU A 54 4.36 23.72 2.70
C GLU A 54 3.77 25.08 3.07
N ALA A 55 3.91 26.07 2.20
CA ALA A 55 3.39 27.42 2.44
C ALA A 55 1.86 27.44 2.47
N VAL A 56 1.22 26.62 1.63
CA VAL A 56 -0.24 26.47 1.60
C VAL A 56 -0.73 25.71 2.83
N ALA A 57 -0.04 24.65 3.25
CA ALA A 57 -0.37 23.90 4.46
C ALA A 57 -0.30 24.78 5.72
N LEU A 58 0.76 25.58 5.86
CA LEU A 58 0.94 26.51 7.00
C LEU A 58 -0.12 27.61 7.06
N ARG A 59 -0.69 28.03 5.93
CA ARG A 59 -1.81 29.00 5.93
C ARG A 59 -3.15 28.36 6.27
N ILE A 60 -3.38 27.13 5.83
CA ILE A 60 -4.65 26.41 6.01
C ILE A 60 -4.75 25.76 7.41
N ILE A 61 -3.64 25.48 8.08
CA ILE A 61 -3.64 24.84 9.40
C ILE A 61 -4.43 25.64 10.45
N ASN A 62 -4.40 26.97 10.40
CA ASN A 62 -5.09 27.84 11.36
C ASN A 62 -6.63 27.76 11.24
N PRO A 63 -7.24 28.01 10.06
CA PRO A 63 -8.69 27.82 9.91
C PRO A 63 -9.11 26.36 10.13
N MET A 64 -8.27 25.39 9.74
CA MET A 64 -8.53 23.97 9.98
C MET A 64 -8.58 23.65 11.48
N ARG A 65 -7.66 24.21 12.29
CA ARG A 65 -7.67 24.04 13.76
C ARG A 65 -8.92 24.63 14.40
N PHE A 66 -9.39 25.78 13.92
CA PHE A 66 -10.63 26.38 14.42
C PHE A 66 -11.84 25.47 14.11
N CYS A 67 -11.97 24.99 12.87
CA CYS A 67 -13.00 24.01 12.52
C CYS A 67 -12.89 22.75 13.39
N LEU A 68 -11.68 22.21 13.56
CA LEU A 68 -11.45 21.05 14.41
C LEU A 68 -11.87 21.30 15.85
N PHE A 69 -11.65 22.49 16.41
CA PHE A 69 -12.08 22.84 17.75
C PHE A 69 -13.61 22.83 17.87
N VAL A 70 -14.32 23.44 16.91
CA VAL A 70 -15.79 23.47 16.88
C VAL A 70 -16.39 22.08 16.68
N PHE A 71 -15.81 21.27 15.80
CA PHE A 71 -16.29 19.91 15.53
C PHE A 71 -15.77 18.87 16.52
N ARG A 72 -14.76 19.18 17.35
CA ARG A 72 -14.22 18.27 18.37
C ARG A 72 -15.27 17.66 19.30
N PRO A 73 -16.18 18.45 19.92
CA PRO A 73 -17.23 17.89 20.78
C PRO A 73 -18.20 17.00 20.00
N LEU A 74 -18.48 17.35 18.74
CA LEU A 74 -19.34 16.53 17.87
C LEU A 74 -18.68 15.18 17.57
N VAL A 75 -17.40 15.19 17.18
CA VAL A 75 -16.63 13.97 16.92
C VAL A 75 -16.53 13.10 18.17
N TRP A 76 -16.32 13.70 19.35
CA TRP A 76 -16.29 12.97 20.62
C TRP A 76 -17.64 12.31 20.93
N LEU A 77 -18.75 13.01 20.72
CA LEU A 77 -20.10 12.46 20.91
C LEU A 77 -20.35 11.27 19.97
N PHE A 78 -20.04 11.42 18.68
CA PHE A 78 -20.23 10.36 17.68
C PHE A 78 -19.33 9.15 17.95
N ASN A 79 -18.06 9.36 18.26
CA ASN A 79 -17.15 8.26 18.63
C ASN A 79 -17.59 7.60 19.93
N GLY A 80 -18.08 8.35 20.92
CA GLY A 80 -18.65 7.81 22.15
C GLY A 80 -19.88 6.93 21.89
N MET A 81 -20.80 7.37 21.03
CA MET A 81 -21.96 6.59 20.61
C MET A 81 -21.55 5.32 19.86
N ALA A 82 -20.61 5.41 18.91
CA ALA A 82 -20.08 4.26 18.19
C ALA A 82 -19.38 3.27 19.15
N ASN A 83 -18.56 3.75 20.08
CA ASN A 83 -17.88 2.92 21.05
C ASN A 83 -18.88 2.21 22.00
N ASN A 84 -19.96 2.89 22.38
CA ASN A 84 -21.04 2.28 23.15
C ASN A 84 -21.81 1.23 22.35
N ILE A 85 -22.07 1.46 21.05
CA ILE A 85 -22.72 0.45 20.20
C ILE A 85 -21.84 -0.78 20.06
N PHE A 86 -20.55 -0.62 19.76
CA PHE A 86 -19.61 -1.73 19.63
C PHE A 86 -19.43 -2.50 20.94
N ARG A 87 -19.43 -1.80 22.08
CA ARG A 87 -19.41 -2.43 23.41
C ARG A 87 -20.68 -3.23 23.69
N LEU A 88 -21.85 -2.74 23.27
CA LEU A 88 -23.13 -3.47 23.40
C LEU A 88 -23.13 -4.74 22.54
N PHE A 89 -22.55 -4.67 21.34
CA PHE A 89 -22.42 -5.82 20.42
C PHE A 89 -21.20 -6.70 20.68
N LYS A 90 -20.37 -6.42 21.70
CA LYS A 90 -19.13 -7.14 22.04
C LYS A 90 -18.18 -7.34 20.83
N ILE A 91 -18.16 -6.39 19.90
CA ILE A 91 -17.22 -6.43 18.77
C ILE A 91 -15.88 -5.86 19.27
N PRO A 92 -14.75 -6.58 19.09
CA PRO A 92 -13.44 -6.07 19.51
C PRO A 92 -13.14 -4.76 18.79
N MET A 93 -13.03 -3.67 19.55
CA MET A 93 -12.80 -2.30 19.05
C MET A 93 -11.35 -2.01 18.68
N VAL A 94 -10.45 -2.94 18.99
CA VAL A 94 -9.05 -2.88 18.61
C VAL A 94 -8.88 -3.85 17.46
N ARG A 95 -8.57 -3.29 16.28
CA ARG A 95 -8.03 -4.11 15.21
C ARG A 95 -6.72 -4.69 15.75
N LYS A 96 -6.67 -6.01 15.93
CA LYS A 96 -5.41 -6.71 16.15
C LYS A 96 -4.64 -6.57 14.85
N ASP A 97 -3.89 -5.49 14.70
CA ASP A 97 -2.82 -5.39 13.72
C ASP A 97 -1.60 -6.14 14.28
N ASP A 98 -1.81 -7.40 14.69
CA ASP A 98 -0.73 -8.30 15.03
C ASP A 98 -0.09 -8.68 13.69
N ILE A 99 1.00 -8.01 13.35
CA ILE A 99 1.77 -8.31 12.14
C ILE A 99 2.23 -9.75 12.22
N THR A 100 1.75 -10.58 11.29
CA THR A 100 2.10 -12.00 11.20
C THR A 100 3.29 -12.18 10.26
N SER A 101 4.04 -13.27 10.37
CA SER A 101 5.13 -13.60 9.43
C SER A 101 4.68 -13.57 7.97
N ASP A 102 3.43 -13.98 7.69
CA ASP A 102 2.83 -13.92 6.35
C ASP A 102 2.67 -12.47 5.83
N ASP A 103 2.36 -11.52 6.72
CA ASP A 103 2.25 -10.10 6.35
C ASP A 103 3.62 -9.53 5.99
N ILE A 104 4.67 -9.92 6.74
CA ILE A 104 6.05 -9.54 6.43
C ILE A 104 6.50 -10.12 5.09
N TYR A 105 6.17 -11.39 4.82
CA TYR A 105 6.46 -12.04 3.55
C TYR A 105 5.83 -11.28 2.38
N ALA A 106 4.56 -10.92 2.49
CA ALA A 106 3.84 -10.14 1.46
C ALA A 106 4.47 -8.75 1.22
N VAL A 107 4.97 -8.09 2.27
CA VAL A 107 5.66 -6.80 2.15
C VAL A 107 7.01 -6.96 1.44
N VAL A 108 7.77 -8.01 1.76
CA VAL A 108 9.06 -8.30 1.10
C VAL A 108 8.86 -8.64 -0.38
N GLU A 109 7.85 -9.44 -0.71
CA GLU A 109 7.49 -9.78 -2.09
C GLU A 109 7.07 -8.53 -2.89
N ALA A 110 6.22 -7.67 -2.29
CA ALA A 110 5.83 -6.41 -2.91
C ALA A 110 7.03 -5.47 -3.15
N GLY A 111 7.98 -5.43 -2.21
CA GLY A 111 9.24 -4.68 -2.36
C GLY A 111 10.17 -5.23 -3.45
N ALA A 112 10.18 -6.55 -3.64
CA ALA A 112 10.90 -7.21 -4.72
C ALA A 112 10.27 -6.92 -6.09
N LEU A 113 8.94 -7.00 -6.20
CA LEU A 113 8.19 -6.65 -7.43
C LEU A 113 8.33 -5.17 -7.80
N ALA A 114 8.40 -4.29 -6.80
CA ALA A 114 8.65 -2.86 -7.00
C ALA A 114 10.10 -2.55 -7.44
N GLY A 115 10.98 -3.56 -7.52
CA GLY A 115 12.38 -3.42 -7.93
C GLY A 115 13.25 -2.72 -6.89
N VAL A 116 12.76 -2.57 -5.65
CA VAL A 116 13.50 -1.96 -4.53
C VAL A 116 14.47 -2.97 -3.92
N LEU A 117 14.09 -4.25 -3.91
CA LEU A 117 14.91 -5.37 -3.46
C LEU A 117 15.54 -6.10 -4.65
N ARG A 118 16.83 -6.40 -4.55
CA ARG A 118 17.53 -7.22 -5.55
C ARG A 118 17.17 -8.70 -5.34
N LYS A 119 17.25 -9.51 -6.41
CA LYS A 119 16.97 -10.96 -6.34
C LYS A 119 17.75 -11.69 -5.25
N GLN A 120 19.00 -11.28 -5.05
CA GLN A 120 19.90 -11.88 -4.06
C GLN A 120 19.53 -11.53 -2.62
N GLU A 121 18.94 -10.35 -2.39
CA GLU A 121 18.42 -9.95 -1.08
C GLU A 121 17.12 -10.67 -0.76
N HIS A 122 16.28 -10.92 -1.79
CA HIS A 122 15.05 -11.69 -1.65
C HIS A 122 15.33 -13.16 -1.27
N GLU A 123 16.22 -13.84 -1.98
CA GLU A 123 16.64 -15.22 -1.64
C GLU A 123 17.23 -15.31 -0.23
N LEU A 124 18.00 -14.31 0.20
CA LEU A 124 18.56 -14.28 1.56
C LEU A 124 17.45 -14.24 2.61
N ILE A 125 16.46 -13.37 2.42
CA ILE A 125 15.33 -13.21 3.35
C ILE A 125 14.50 -14.50 3.39
N GLU A 126 14.23 -15.12 2.24
CA GLU A 126 13.51 -16.40 2.14
C GLU A 126 14.23 -17.52 2.91
N ASN A 127 15.55 -17.65 2.73
CA ASN A 127 16.36 -18.63 3.46
C ASN A 127 16.32 -18.41 4.99
N VAL A 128 16.30 -17.15 5.45
CA VAL A 128 16.22 -16.83 6.89
C VAL A 128 14.87 -17.26 7.46
N PHE A 129 13.76 -17.01 6.76
CA PHE A 129 12.44 -17.48 7.18
C PHE A 129 12.35 -19.02 7.16
N GLU A 130 12.96 -19.67 6.17
CA GLU A 130 13.02 -21.14 6.12
C GLU A 130 13.79 -21.69 7.34
N LEU A 131 14.89 -21.07 7.73
CA LEU A 131 15.67 -21.45 8.90
C LEU A 131 14.90 -21.29 10.22
N GLU A 132 14.05 -20.26 10.34
CA GLU A 132 13.18 -20.07 11.52
C GLU A 132 12.14 -21.20 11.64
N SER A 133 11.58 -21.64 10.51
CA SER A 133 10.60 -22.73 10.49
C SER A 133 11.21 -24.14 10.59
N ARG A 134 12.52 -24.28 10.31
CA ARG A 134 13.23 -25.56 10.44
C ARG A 134 13.37 -25.98 11.90
N THR A 135 12.99 -27.22 12.18
CA THR A 135 13.13 -27.82 13.51
C THR A 135 14.54 -28.37 13.70
N VAL A 136 15.07 -28.30 14.93
CA VAL A 136 16.42 -28.78 15.30
C VAL A 136 16.78 -30.18 14.76
N PRO A 137 15.88 -31.19 14.79
CA PRO A 137 16.19 -32.52 14.26
C PRO A 137 16.50 -32.53 12.75
N SER A 138 15.97 -31.57 11.98
CA SER A 138 16.16 -31.50 10.53
C SER A 138 17.54 -30.96 10.14
N SER A 139 18.27 -30.36 11.09
CA SER A 139 19.61 -29.82 10.88
C SER A 139 20.70 -30.65 11.58
N MET A 140 20.33 -31.63 12.40
CA MET A 140 21.28 -32.51 13.09
C MET A 140 21.69 -33.69 12.21
N THR A 141 22.95 -34.10 12.33
CA THR A 141 23.42 -35.37 11.79
C THR A 141 22.80 -36.49 12.64
N PRO A 142 22.08 -37.47 12.04
CA PRO A 142 21.53 -38.61 12.76
C PRO A 142 22.62 -39.31 13.60
N ARG A 143 22.26 -39.81 14.79
CA ARG A 143 23.24 -40.43 15.70
C ARG A 143 23.86 -41.68 15.06
N GLU A 144 23.11 -42.35 14.20
CA GLU A 144 23.47 -43.56 13.48
C GLU A 144 24.51 -43.31 12.38
N SER A 145 24.66 -42.05 11.94
CA SER A 145 25.67 -41.67 10.94
C SER A 145 26.93 -41.05 11.55
N ILE A 146 27.09 -41.09 12.87
CA ILE A 146 28.34 -40.63 13.53
C ILE A 146 29.36 -41.77 13.52
N ILE A 147 30.60 -41.48 13.11
CA ILE A 147 31.73 -42.43 13.21
C ILE A 147 32.54 -42.08 14.46
N TRP A 148 32.72 -43.06 15.34
CA TRP A 148 33.52 -42.93 16.56
C TRP A 148 34.85 -43.68 16.43
N PHE A 149 35.86 -43.16 17.12
CA PHE A 149 37.14 -43.83 17.33
C PHE A 149 37.18 -44.47 18.71
N ASP A 150 37.66 -45.70 18.76
CA ASP A 150 37.94 -46.39 20.01
C ASP A 150 39.41 -46.17 20.38
N LEU A 151 39.68 -45.91 21.66
CA LEU A 151 41.04 -45.72 22.19
C LEU A 151 41.93 -46.96 22.02
N HIS A 152 41.33 -48.13 21.82
CA HIS A 152 42.04 -49.40 21.63
C HIS A 152 42.17 -49.83 20.16
N GLU A 153 41.81 -48.98 19.19
CA GLU A 153 41.87 -49.30 17.78
C GLU A 153 43.27 -49.08 17.18
N ASP A 154 43.71 -49.97 16.29
CA ASP A 154 45.01 -49.87 15.63
C ASP A 154 45.09 -48.69 14.64
N GLU A 155 46.27 -48.09 14.51
CA GLU A 155 46.50 -46.90 13.68
C GLU A 155 46.13 -47.13 12.20
N GLN A 156 46.27 -48.35 11.70
CA GLN A 156 45.88 -48.68 10.33
C GLN A 156 44.36 -48.66 10.12
N SER A 157 43.59 -49.09 11.13
CA SER A 157 42.12 -49.08 11.09
C SER A 157 41.57 -47.65 11.13
N LEU A 158 42.19 -46.79 11.95
CA LEU A 158 41.86 -45.37 12.04
C LEU A 158 42.08 -44.65 10.70
N LYS A 159 43.24 -44.85 10.07
CA LYS A 159 43.56 -44.25 8.76
C LYS A 159 42.58 -44.68 7.67
N LYS A 160 42.14 -45.94 7.72
CA LYS A 160 41.15 -46.47 6.77
C LYS A 160 39.78 -45.83 6.95
N LYS A 161 39.29 -45.67 8.19
CA LYS A 161 38.03 -44.97 8.50
C LYS A 161 38.04 -43.50 8.04
N VAL A 162 39.17 -42.80 8.21
CA VAL A 162 39.32 -41.40 7.75
C VAL A 162 39.33 -41.32 6.22
N ALA A 163 39.96 -42.27 5.54
CA ALA A 163 40.03 -42.29 4.08
C ALA A 163 38.67 -42.62 3.43
N GLU A 164 37.87 -43.48 4.04
CA GLU A 164 36.55 -43.87 3.53
C GLU A 164 35.47 -42.81 3.79
N HIS A 165 35.64 -41.94 4.81
CA HIS A 165 34.62 -40.97 5.23
C HIS A 165 35.17 -39.54 5.47
N PRO A 166 35.59 -38.82 4.40
CA PRO A 166 36.27 -37.52 4.51
C PRO A 166 35.38 -36.33 4.95
N GLN A 167 34.06 -36.49 4.93
CA GLN A 167 33.07 -35.42 5.13
C GLN A 167 32.20 -35.59 6.37
N LEU A 168 32.48 -36.63 7.17
CA LEU A 168 31.78 -36.93 8.41
C LEU A 168 32.49 -36.29 9.61
N LYS A 169 31.69 -35.76 10.54
CA LYS A 169 32.19 -35.09 11.75
C LYS A 169 32.69 -36.17 12.72
N ILE A 170 34.00 -36.27 12.86
CA ILE A 170 34.64 -37.29 13.68
C ILE A 170 34.73 -36.80 15.12
N PHE A 171 34.18 -37.57 16.06
CA PHE A 171 34.27 -37.29 17.49
C PHE A 171 35.18 -38.32 18.16
N GLY A 172 36.26 -37.85 18.79
CA GLY A 172 37.12 -38.66 19.65
C GLY A 172 36.57 -38.70 21.08
N VAL A 173 36.63 -39.86 21.71
CA VAL A 173 36.37 -40.06 23.14
C VAL A 173 37.71 -40.21 23.85
#